data_AF-A0A942IY53-F1
#
_entry.id   AF-A0A942IY53-F1
#
_cell.length_a   1.000
_cell.length_b   1.000
_cell.length_c   1.000
_cell.angle_alpha   90.00
_cell.angle_beta   90.00
_cell.angle_gamma   90.00
#
_symmetry.space_group_name_H-M   'P 1'
#
loop_
_entity.id
_entity.type
_entity.pdbx_description
1 polymer ?
#
loop_
_entity_poly.entity_id
_entity_poly.type
_entity_poly.pdbx_seq_one_letter_code
_entity_poly.pdbx_strand_id
1 'polypeptide(L)'
;MSAVTAIQYTQDQMRTLTGVSAETVRHWRKTVPYLASKTGKAARFTFADLLGLAVTNELVSSLGVHIATVSVGVDALFRLLSTSGALALNGSVAFVTPTSANLCDIGPEGVGPAPAQPTLVIPLDPLIMRFQQHMLPIVPTPSQAALPFPPEAIRSRA
;
A
#
# COMPACT_ATOMS: atom_id res chain seq x y z
N MET A 1 -8.68 17.77 24.55
CA MET A 1 -7.51 17.87 23.65
C MET A 1 -8.01 17.58 22.24
N SER A 2 -7.99 18.57 21.34
CA SER A 2 -8.42 18.36 19.96
C SER A 2 -7.35 17.56 19.22
N ALA A 3 -7.63 16.30 18.91
CA ALA A 3 -6.77 15.50 18.06
C ALA A 3 -6.81 16.09 16.63
N VAL A 4 -5.65 16.29 16.03
CA VAL A 4 -5.55 16.69 14.62
C VAL A 4 -6.22 15.61 13.77
N THR A 5 -7.18 16.00 12.94
CA THR A 5 -7.89 15.06 12.06
C THR A 5 -6.90 14.43 11.10
N ALA A 6 -6.89 13.09 11.04
CA ALA A 6 -6.02 12.35 10.14
C ALA A 6 -6.22 12.82 8.68
N ILE A 7 -5.13 12.89 7.92
CA ILE A 7 -5.14 13.28 6.51
C ILE A 7 -6.08 12.35 5.74
N GLN A 8 -6.91 12.97 4.90
CA GLN A 8 -7.94 12.32 4.13
C GLN A 8 -7.69 12.52 2.64
N TYR A 9 -7.82 11.44 1.87
CA TYR A 9 -7.52 11.38 0.44
C TYR A 9 -8.80 11.32 -0.39
N THR A 10 -8.79 12.03 -1.51
CA THR A 10 -9.86 11.95 -2.50
C THR A 10 -9.82 10.61 -3.24
N GLN A 11 -10.90 10.29 -3.94
CA GLN A 11 -10.95 9.10 -4.79
C GLN A 11 -9.87 9.13 -5.88
N ASP A 12 -9.56 10.31 -6.43
CA ASP A 12 -8.53 10.45 -7.45
C ASP A 12 -7.12 10.21 -6.88
N GLN A 13 -6.82 10.79 -5.73
CA GLN A 13 -5.56 10.53 -5.01
C GLN A 13 -5.43 9.05 -4.65
N MET A 14 -6.50 8.42 -4.17
CA MET A 14 -6.51 6.98 -3.87
C MET A 14 -6.15 6.14 -5.09
N ARG A 15 -6.73 6.44 -6.27
CA ARG A 15 -6.43 5.73 -7.52
C ARG A 15 -4.97 5.88 -7.91
N THR A 16 -4.45 7.10 -7.86
CA THR A 16 -3.06 7.40 -8.20
C THR A 16 -2.08 6.69 -7.27
N LEU A 17 -2.37 6.63 -5.97
CA LEU A 17 -1.47 6.04 -4.97
C LEU A 17 -1.52 4.51 -4.95
N THR A 18 -2.72 3.92 -5.08
CA THR A 18 -2.92 2.48 -4.94
C THR A 18 -2.87 1.72 -6.26
N GLY A 19 -3.07 2.42 -7.39
CA GLY A 19 -3.25 1.80 -8.71
C GLY A 19 -4.62 1.14 -8.90
N VAL A 20 -5.50 1.18 -7.90
CA VAL A 20 -6.80 0.51 -7.94
C VAL A 20 -7.82 1.39 -8.65
N SER A 21 -8.51 0.83 -9.64
CA SER A 21 -9.55 1.57 -10.38
C SER A 21 -10.82 1.77 -9.54
N ALA A 22 -11.60 2.82 -9.86
CA ALA A 22 -12.89 3.06 -9.21
C ALA A 22 -13.88 1.89 -9.37
N GLU A 23 -13.86 1.22 -10.53
CA GLU A 23 -14.71 0.06 -10.80
C GLU A 23 -14.26 -1.15 -9.98
N THR A 24 -12.95 -1.35 -9.81
CA THR A 24 -12.40 -2.40 -8.93
C THR A 24 -12.85 -2.19 -7.48
N VAL A 25 -12.76 -0.96 -6.96
CA VAL A 25 -13.27 -0.65 -5.61
C VAL A 25 -14.77 -0.88 -5.52
N ARG A 26 -15.55 -0.49 -6.55
CA ARG A 26 -17.00 -0.72 -6.60
C ARG A 26 -17.34 -2.22 -6.58
N HIS A 27 -16.56 -3.03 -7.29
CA HIS A 27 -16.69 -4.48 -7.27
C HIS A 27 -16.39 -5.03 -5.87
N TRP A 28 -15.27 -4.65 -5.26
CA TRP A 28 -14.89 -5.11 -3.90
C TRP A 28 -15.87 -4.69 -2.82
N ARG A 29 -16.54 -3.53 -2.96
CA ARG A 29 -17.62 -3.11 -2.05
C ARG A 29 -18.78 -4.11 -1.98
N LYS A 30 -18.99 -4.94 -2.99
CA LYS A 30 -20.05 -5.96 -2.97
C LYS A 30 -19.68 -7.14 -2.08
N THR A 31 -18.39 -7.39 -1.87
CA THR A 31 -17.88 -8.58 -1.17
C THR A 31 -17.22 -8.26 0.17
N VAL A 32 -16.70 -7.03 0.36
CA VAL A 32 -15.98 -6.61 1.57
C VAL A 32 -16.84 -5.59 2.36
N PRO A 33 -17.46 -5.99 3.48
CA PRO A 33 -18.36 -5.15 4.27
C PRO A 33 -17.76 -3.80 4.71
N TYR A 34 -16.47 -3.77 5.07
CA TYR A 34 -15.77 -2.56 5.48
C TYR A 34 -15.82 -1.50 4.38
N LEU A 35 -15.50 -1.88 3.15
CA LEU A 35 -15.55 -0.97 2.00
C LEU A 35 -16.99 -0.53 1.69
N ALA A 36 -17.97 -1.42 1.89
CA ALA A 36 -19.38 -1.10 1.71
C ALA A 36 -19.88 -0.04 2.70
N SER A 37 -19.36 -0.05 3.93
CA SER A 37 -19.71 0.94 4.96
C SER A 37 -19.23 2.36 4.63
N LYS A 38 -18.18 2.50 3.80
CA LYS A 38 -17.61 3.77 3.37
C LYS A 38 -18.20 4.26 2.05
N THR A 39 -19.49 4.63 2.06
CA THR A 39 -20.22 5.18 0.90
C THR A 39 -20.67 6.63 1.12
N GLY A 40 -20.81 7.40 0.02
CA GLY A 40 -21.32 8.78 0.01
C GLY A 40 -20.38 9.82 -0.60
N LYS A 41 -20.88 11.05 -0.80
CA LYS A 41 -20.15 12.21 -1.40
C LYS A 41 -18.91 12.65 -0.60
N ALA A 42 -18.77 12.20 0.65
CA ALA A 42 -17.66 12.49 1.55
C ALA A 42 -16.80 11.27 1.87
N ALA A 43 -16.90 10.18 1.09
CA ALA A 43 -16.07 8.98 1.25
C ALA A 43 -14.60 9.31 0.94
N ARG A 44 -13.95 9.90 1.93
CA ARG A 44 -12.53 10.19 1.94
C ARG A 44 -11.81 8.98 2.50
N PHE A 45 -10.74 8.61 1.82
CA PHE A 45 -9.91 7.48 2.19
C PHE A 45 -8.91 7.95 3.24
N THR A 46 -8.70 7.19 4.30
CA THR A 46 -7.60 7.41 5.22
C THR A 46 -6.34 6.72 4.70
N PHE A 47 -5.18 6.99 5.30
CA PHE A 47 -3.95 6.25 4.98
C PHE A 47 -4.13 4.73 5.16
N ALA A 48 -4.81 4.30 6.22
CA ALA A 48 -5.14 2.89 6.45
C ALA A 48 -5.98 2.30 5.31
N ASP A 49 -6.92 3.07 4.75
CA ASP A 49 -7.70 2.61 3.60
C ASP A 49 -6.84 2.44 2.36
N LEU A 50 -5.93 3.38 2.10
CA LEU A 50 -5.00 3.28 0.97
C LEU A 50 -4.13 2.03 1.09
N LEU A 51 -3.61 1.76 2.29
CA LEU A 51 -2.79 0.60 2.54
C LEU A 51 -3.59 -0.69 2.38
N GLY A 52 -4.80 -0.76 2.94
CA GLY A 52 -5.69 -1.91 2.77
C GLY A 52 -6.05 -2.16 1.31
N LEU A 53 -6.31 -1.10 0.53
CA LEU A 53 -6.57 -1.20 -0.91
C LEU A 53 -5.35 -1.67 -1.69
N ALA A 54 -4.16 -1.17 -1.37
CA ALA A 54 -2.93 -1.61 -2.03
C ALA A 54 -2.58 -3.06 -1.70
N VAL A 55 -2.71 -3.49 -0.44
CA VAL A 55 -2.54 -4.90 -0.06
C VAL A 55 -3.56 -5.77 -0.79
N THR A 56 -4.83 -5.38 -0.81
CA THR A 56 -5.88 -6.12 -1.55
C THR A 56 -5.55 -6.18 -3.04
N ASN A 57 -4.98 -5.11 -3.62
CA ASN A 57 -4.55 -5.11 -5.01
C ASN A 57 -3.40 -6.07 -5.27
N GLU A 58 -2.40 -6.16 -4.38
CA GLU A 58 -1.33 -7.16 -4.50
C GLU A 58 -1.91 -8.59 -4.45
N LEU A 59 -2.88 -8.83 -3.57
CA LEU A 59 -3.56 -10.13 -3.48
C LEU A 59 -4.27 -10.51 -4.79
N VAL A 60 -5.06 -9.59 -5.35
CA VAL A 60 -5.91 -9.88 -6.51
C VAL A 60 -5.12 -9.81 -7.82
N SER A 61 -4.31 -8.77 -8.00
CA SER A 61 -3.66 -8.46 -9.28
C SER A 61 -2.30 -9.16 -9.42
N SER A 62 -1.49 -9.21 -8.36
CA SER A 62 -0.15 -9.82 -8.42
C SER A 62 -0.20 -11.32 -8.14
N LEU A 63 -1.04 -11.75 -7.19
CA LEU A 63 -1.13 -13.17 -6.78
C LEU A 63 -2.32 -13.92 -7.40
N GLY A 64 -3.21 -13.23 -8.12
CA GLY A 64 -4.37 -13.85 -8.79
C GLY A 64 -5.45 -14.38 -7.84
N VAL A 65 -5.46 -13.94 -6.58
CA VAL A 65 -6.42 -14.41 -5.58
C VAL A 65 -7.79 -13.79 -5.85
N HIS A 66 -8.82 -14.63 -5.93
CA HIS A 66 -10.17 -14.13 -6.12
C HIS A 66 -10.67 -13.46 -4.83
N ILE A 67 -11.06 -12.19 -4.91
CA ILE A 67 -11.45 -11.40 -3.72
C ILE A 67 -12.56 -12.07 -2.88
N ALA A 68 -13.47 -12.82 -3.51
CA ALA A 68 -14.54 -13.50 -2.79
C ALA A 68 -14.05 -14.64 -1.89
N THR A 69 -12.89 -15.25 -2.17
CA THR A 69 -12.34 -16.36 -1.37
C THR A 69 -11.61 -15.88 -0.13
N VAL A 70 -11.19 -14.62 -0.09
CA VAL A 70 -10.47 -13.99 1.02
C VAL A 70 -11.20 -12.78 1.60
N SER A 71 -12.48 -12.61 1.28
CA SER A 71 -13.25 -11.41 1.62
C SER A 71 -13.30 -11.15 3.12
N VAL A 72 -13.40 -12.19 3.95
CA VAL A 72 -13.42 -12.10 5.41
C VAL A 72 -12.04 -11.67 5.94
N GLY A 73 -10.96 -12.29 5.44
CA GLY A 73 -9.59 -11.88 5.77
C GLY A 73 -9.28 -10.45 5.36
N VAL A 74 -9.71 -10.03 4.17
CA VAL A 74 -9.56 -8.65 3.69
C VAL A 74 -10.38 -7.67 4.53
N ASP A 75 -11.62 -8.02 4.91
CA ASP A 75 -12.42 -7.19 5.83
C ASP A 75 -11.72 -7.00 7.18
N ALA A 76 -11.19 -8.10 7.75
CA ALA A 76 -10.40 -8.07 8.98
C ALA A 76 -9.15 -7.20 8.84
N LEU A 77 -8.45 -7.28 7.70
CA LEU A 77 -7.28 -6.46 7.40
C LEU A 77 -7.62 -4.97 7.44
N PHE A 78 -8.68 -4.55 6.74
CA PHE A 78 -9.09 -3.14 6.74
C PHE A 78 -9.43 -2.63 8.13
N ARG A 79 -10.13 -3.43 8.93
CA ARG A 79 -10.45 -3.08 10.32
C ARG A 79 -9.19 -2.95 11.17
N LEU A 80 -8.29 -3.91 11.06
CA LEU A 80 -7.01 -3.92 11.76
C LEU A 80 -6.18 -2.68 11.42
N LEU A 81 -5.98 -2.40 10.13
CA LEU A 81 -5.26 -1.21 9.68
C LEU A 81 -5.91 0.10 10.16
N SER A 82 -7.24 0.13 10.28
CA SER A 82 -7.96 1.33 10.72
C SER A 82 -7.80 1.65 12.20
N THR A 83 -7.46 0.65 13.02
CA THR A 83 -7.19 0.82 14.47
C THR A 83 -5.70 0.84 14.80
N SER A 84 -4.84 0.40 13.88
CA SER A 84 -3.38 0.48 14.01
C SER A 84 -2.88 1.93 13.91
N GLY A 85 -2.03 2.32 14.86
CA GLY A 85 -1.31 3.59 14.79
C GLY A 85 -0.18 3.55 13.77
N ALA A 86 0.24 4.71 13.25
CA ALA A 86 1.29 4.81 12.22
C ALA A 86 2.62 4.13 12.61
N LEU A 87 2.98 4.17 13.89
CA LEU A 87 4.19 3.49 14.39
C LEU A 87 4.10 1.97 14.26
N ALA A 88 2.92 1.38 14.43
CA ALA A 88 2.68 -0.06 14.35
C ALA A 88 2.51 -0.56 12.90
N LEU A 89 2.73 0.29 11.90
CA LEU A 89 2.72 -0.07 10.47
C LEU A 89 4.12 -0.05 9.86
N ASN A 90 5.08 0.62 10.52
CA ASN A 90 6.47 0.71 10.03
C ASN A 90 7.19 -0.61 10.33
N GLY A 91 7.73 -1.26 9.30
CA GLY A 91 8.42 -2.55 9.45
C GLY A 91 7.48 -3.75 9.60
N SER A 92 6.17 -3.50 9.59
CA SER A 92 5.17 -4.54 9.81
C SER A 92 4.78 -5.25 8.52
N VAL A 93 4.34 -6.49 8.68
CA VAL A 93 3.92 -7.36 7.58
C VAL A 93 2.50 -7.84 7.83
N ALA A 94 1.68 -7.77 6.80
CA ALA A 94 0.31 -8.24 6.84
C ALA A 94 0.26 -9.73 6.51
N PHE A 95 -0.30 -10.51 7.44
CA PHE A 95 -0.64 -11.91 7.27
C PHE A 95 -2.13 -11.98 6.98
N VAL A 96 -2.50 -12.38 5.77
CA VAL A 96 -3.89 -12.50 5.34
C VAL A 96 -4.22 -13.95 5.08
N THR A 97 -5.21 -14.46 5.78
CA THR A 97 -5.77 -15.80 5.58
C THR A 97 -7.17 -15.65 4.98
N PRO A 98 -7.83 -16.75 4.55
CA PRO A 98 -9.20 -16.65 4.04
C PRO A 98 -10.20 -16.04 5.05
N THR A 99 -9.94 -16.20 6.35
CA THR A 99 -10.89 -15.89 7.43
C THR A 99 -10.40 -14.84 8.43
N SER A 100 -9.11 -14.46 8.40
CA SER A 100 -8.52 -13.52 9.35
C SER A 100 -7.35 -12.74 8.74
N ALA A 101 -6.98 -11.65 9.39
CA ALA A 101 -5.75 -10.95 9.11
C ALA A 101 -5.06 -10.52 10.41
N ASN A 102 -3.73 -10.51 10.38
CA ASN A 102 -2.89 -10.05 11.48
C ASN A 102 -1.74 -9.19 10.96
N LEU A 103 -1.22 -8.32 11.81
CA LEU A 103 0.01 -7.58 11.59
C LEU A 103 1.08 -8.17 12.49
N CYS A 104 2.25 -8.45 11.91
CA CYS A 104 3.40 -8.91 12.66
C CYS A 104 4.61 -8.07 12.28
N ASP A 105 5.39 -7.69 13.28
CA ASP A 105 6.73 -7.14 13.04
C ASP A 105 7.67 -8.30 12.73
N ILE A 106 8.44 -8.17 11.65
CA ILE A 106 9.51 -9.11 11.36
C ILE A 106 10.73 -8.64 12.16
N GLY A 107 10.88 -9.23 13.35
CA GLY A 107 12.09 -9.07 14.15
C GLY A 107 13.29 -9.78 13.52
N PRO A 108 14.49 -9.66 14.12
CA PRO A 108 15.71 -10.33 13.63
C PRO A 108 15.57 -11.87 13.62
N GLU A 109 14.65 -12.42 14.41
CA GLU A 109 14.33 -13.85 14.48
C GLU A 109 13.42 -14.33 13.33
N GLY A 110 12.95 -13.43 12.46
CA GLY A 110 12.10 -13.74 11.32
C GLY A 110 10.60 -13.70 11.62
N VAL A 111 9.81 -14.34 10.76
CA VAL A 111 8.37 -14.55 10.98
C VAL A 111 8.22 -15.53 12.14
N GLY A 112 7.28 -15.27 13.05
CA GLY A 112 6.98 -16.15 14.20
C GLY A 112 6.60 -17.59 13.81
N PRO A 113 5.96 -18.37 14.71
CA PRO A 113 5.67 -19.77 14.44
C PRO A 113 4.93 -19.96 13.11
N ALA A 114 5.29 -21.02 12.39
CA ALA A 114 4.75 -21.30 11.06
C ALA A 114 3.21 -21.27 11.07
N PRO A 115 2.56 -20.61 10.09
CA PRO A 115 1.12 -20.49 10.07
C PRO A 115 0.46 -21.87 9.91
N ALA A 116 -0.54 -22.15 10.73
CA ALA A 116 -1.28 -23.42 10.70
C ALA A 116 -2.23 -23.55 9.49
N GLN A 117 -2.40 -22.49 8.71
CA GLN A 117 -3.27 -22.43 7.54
C GLN A 117 -2.59 -21.65 6.40
N PRO A 118 -3.01 -21.86 5.13
CA PRO A 118 -2.50 -21.09 4.00
C PRO A 118 -2.63 -19.60 4.27
N THR A 119 -1.50 -18.90 4.25
CA THR A 119 -1.41 -17.50 4.64
C THR A 119 -0.61 -16.72 3.62
N LEU A 120 -1.17 -15.60 3.17
CA LEU A 120 -0.53 -14.68 2.25
C LEU A 120 0.18 -13.61 3.07
N VAL A 121 1.45 -13.38 2.77
CA VAL A 121 2.33 -12.51 3.55
C VAL A 121 2.71 -11.33 2.68
N ILE A 122 2.28 -10.12 3.06
CA ILE A 122 2.46 -8.90 2.28
C ILE A 122 3.26 -7.89 3.11
N PRO A 123 4.50 -7.54 2.69
CA PRO A 123 5.26 -6.50 3.37
C PRO A 123 4.63 -5.13 3.15
N LEU A 124 4.47 -4.35 4.22
CA LEU A 124 3.81 -3.04 4.13
C LEU A 124 4.77 -1.92 3.73
N ASP A 125 6.04 -2.02 4.11
CA ASP A 125 7.05 -0.98 3.84
C ASP A 125 7.15 -0.56 2.37
N PRO A 126 7.20 -1.47 1.38
CA PRO A 126 7.26 -1.06 -0.03
C PRO A 126 6.03 -0.26 -0.46
N LEU A 127 4.85 -0.60 0.07
CA LEU A 127 3.59 0.09 -0.24
C LEU A 127 3.57 1.48 0.42
N ILE A 128 3.99 1.56 1.68
CA ILE A 128 4.09 2.81 2.43
C ILE A 128 5.10 3.76 1.77
N MET A 129 6.28 3.26 1.41
CA MET A 129 7.32 4.03 0.72
C MET A 129 6.82 4.55 -0.63
N ARG A 130 6.09 3.72 -1.40
CA ARG A 130 5.46 4.16 -2.66
C ARG A 130 4.50 5.32 -2.43
N PHE A 131 3.68 5.27 -1.39
CA PHE A 131 2.77 6.39 -1.08
C PHE A 131 3.53 7.66 -0.70
N GLN A 132 4.55 7.54 0.14
CA GLN A 132 5.37 8.68 0.56
C GLN A 132 6.07 9.35 -0.63
N GLN A 133 6.62 8.56 -1.57
CA GLN A 133 7.25 9.09 -2.79
C GLN A 133 6.31 9.93 -3.65
N HIS A 134 5.03 9.58 -3.71
CA HIS A 134 4.03 10.36 -4.45
C HIS A 134 3.54 11.61 -3.71
N MET A 135 3.74 11.67 -2.39
CA MET A 135 3.33 12.81 -1.54
C MET A 135 4.44 13.81 -1.30
N LEU A 136 5.70 13.36 -1.38
CA LEU A 136 6.84 14.24 -1.31
C LEU A 136 6.95 15.04 -2.61
N PRO A 137 7.33 16.33 -2.55
CA PRO A 137 7.60 17.09 -3.76
C PRO A 137 8.67 16.34 -4.57
N ILE A 138 8.41 16.15 -5.86
CA ILE A 138 9.39 15.59 -6.80
C ILE A 138 10.59 16.53 -6.74
N VAL A 139 11.64 16.13 -6.03
CA VAL A 139 12.92 16.83 -6.12
C VAL A 139 13.40 16.54 -7.54
N PRO A 140 13.48 17.54 -8.44
CA PRO A 140 14.00 17.30 -9.77
C PRO A 140 15.36 16.63 -9.61
N THR A 141 15.52 15.48 -10.25
CA THR A 141 16.80 14.77 -10.30
C THR A 141 17.85 15.79 -10.72
N PRO A 142 18.97 15.94 -10.00
CA PRO A 142 19.97 16.92 -10.38
C PRO A 142 20.33 16.63 -11.85
N SER A 143 20.13 17.65 -12.70
CA SER A 143 20.62 17.62 -14.07
C SER A 143 22.09 17.23 -13.99
N GLN A 144 22.47 16.20 -14.77
CA GLN A 144 23.83 15.67 -14.81
C GLN A 144 24.82 16.84 -14.73
N ALA A 145 25.54 16.94 -13.62
CA ALA A 145 26.53 17.99 -13.46
C ALA A 145 27.52 17.85 -14.61
N ALA A 146 27.73 18.94 -15.36
CA ALA A 146 28.73 18.98 -16.41
C ALA A 146 30.07 18.59 -15.77
N LEU A 147 30.59 17.41 -16.15
CA LEU A 147 31.90 17.00 -15.70
C LEU A 147 32.90 17.98 -16.31
N PRO A 148 33.81 18.58 -15.53
CA PRO A 148 34.78 19.55 -16.04
C PRO A 148 35.91 18.80 -16.75
N PHE A 149 35.57 17.97 -17.72
CA PHE A 149 36.55 17.35 -18.58
C PHE A 149 36.89 18.34 -19.70
N PRO A 150 38.15 18.78 -19.82
CA PRO A 150 38.57 19.51 -20.99
C PRO A 150 38.36 18.62 -22.22
N PRO A 151 37.78 19.15 -23.32
CA PRO A 151 37.60 18.38 -24.54
C PRO A 151 38.98 17.98 -25.12
N GLU A 152 39.24 16.68 -25.23
CA GLU A 152 40.44 16.15 -25.85
C GLU A 152 40.14 15.77 -27.30
N ALA A 153 40.87 16.36 -28.25
CA ALA A 153 40.62 16.14 -29.67
C ALA A 153 41.12 14.74 -30.08
N ILE A 154 40.18 13.85 -30.44
CA ILE A 154 40.50 12.55 -31.01
C ILE A 154 40.87 12.74 -32.48
N ARG A 155 42.11 12.42 -32.85
CA ARG A 155 42.52 12.37 -34.27
C ARG A 155 41.94 11.10 -34.90
N SER A 156 41.04 11.25 -35.86
CA SER A 156 40.67 10.14 -36.73
C SER A 156 41.86 9.75 -37.60
N ARG A 157 42.12 8.44 -37.72
CA ARG A 157 43.20 7.89 -38.55
C ARG A 157 42.73 7.93 -40.01
N ALA A 158 43.52 8.59 -40.86
CA ALA A 158 43.36 8.56 -42.33
C ALA A 158 43.77 7.20 -42.90
#